data_AF-A0A662V2J1-F1
#
_entry.id   AF-A0A662V2J1-F1
#
_cell.length_a   1.000
_cell.length_b   1.000
_cell.length_c   1.000
_cell.angle_alpha   90.00
_cell.angle_beta   90.00
_cell.angle_gamma   90.00
#
_symmetry.space_group_name_H-M   'P 1'
#
loop_
_entity.id
_entity.type
_entity.pdbx_description
1 polymer ?
#
loop_
_entity_poly.entity_id
_entity_poly.type
_entity_poly.pdbx_seq_one_letter_code
_entity_poly.pdbx_strand_id
1 'polypeptide(L)'
;MSWKALAILLILAMVFNLSVINQSSGQTSKIIIYGTHRCSACSGLKQFFDDIGLPYEFREIYDCKLSGCELTTYGLDLAKIINIAGLEAYIPVSIVIDDNGFVTAIVQGKNENKTFWNKLLSERFRCGIEIYTYGKVGEIKDPGNISEIIKIVTGENVSKSKIESLLKLCSTNSTTKSKSTSSTTTIGKESEINWQLLIPGITLAIIAGSIILYFITKKRG
;
A
#
# COMPACT_ATOMS: atom_id res chain seq x y z
N MET A 1 -19.01 47.89 -9.69
CA MET A 1 -18.95 46.48 -10.14
C MET A 1 -20.37 46.00 -10.39
N SER A 2 -20.66 45.43 -11.57
CA SER A 2 -22.02 44.95 -11.85
C SER A 2 -22.32 43.71 -10.99
N TRP A 3 -23.57 43.54 -10.57
CA TRP A 3 -24.04 42.38 -9.79
C TRP A 3 -23.62 41.03 -10.40
N LYS A 4 -23.48 40.98 -11.73
CA LYS A 4 -23.01 39.81 -12.48
C LYS A 4 -21.56 39.45 -12.17
N ALA A 5 -20.69 40.44 -11.97
CA ALA A 5 -19.28 40.21 -11.61
C ALA A 5 -19.14 39.64 -10.19
N LEU A 6 -20.01 40.08 -9.27
CA LEU A 6 -20.02 39.61 -7.87
C LEU A 6 -20.51 38.16 -7.76
N ALA A 7 -21.50 37.78 -8.57
CA ALA A 7 -22.00 36.40 -8.63
C ALA A 7 -20.96 35.43 -9.21
N ILE A 8 -20.23 35.83 -10.26
CA ILE A 8 -19.17 35.01 -10.86
C ILE A 8 -18.02 34.79 -9.86
N LEU A 9 -17.65 35.82 -9.10
CA LEU A 9 -16.55 35.75 -8.13
C LEU A 9 -16.90 34.86 -6.93
N LEU A 10 -18.17 34.86 -6.49
CA LEU A 10 -18.69 33.95 -5.46
C LEU A 10 -18.72 32.49 -5.93
N ILE A 11 -19.15 32.23 -7.16
CA ILE A 11 -19.14 30.88 -7.73
C ILE A 11 -17.69 30.37 -7.87
N LEU A 12 -16.77 31.22 -8.34
CA LEU A 12 -15.36 30.86 -8.46
C LEU A 12 -14.75 30.55 -7.08
N ALA A 13 -15.05 31.36 -6.06
CA ALA A 13 -14.62 31.09 -4.69
C ALA A 13 -15.20 29.79 -4.13
N MET A 14 -16.45 29.43 -4.46
CA MET A 14 -17.05 28.17 -4.03
C MET A 14 -16.37 26.95 -4.68
N VAL A 15 -15.98 27.05 -5.95
CA VAL A 15 -15.25 25.99 -6.66
C VAL A 15 -13.82 25.82 -6.10
N PHE A 16 -13.15 26.91 -5.71
CA PHE A 16 -11.82 26.84 -5.11
C PHE A 16 -11.80 26.26 -3.69
N ASN A 17 -12.88 26.41 -2.91
CA ASN A 17 -12.96 25.89 -1.54
C ASN A 17 -13.31 24.39 -1.45
N LEU A 18 -13.73 23.76 -2.55
CA LEU A 18 -14.03 22.32 -2.59
C LEU A 18 -12.76 21.43 -2.63
N SER A 19 -11.57 22.00 -2.77
CA SER A 19 -10.30 21.25 -2.80
C SER A 19 -9.68 21.00 -1.42
N VAL A 20 -10.26 21.49 -0.32
CA VAL A 20 -9.82 21.15 1.04
C VAL A 20 -10.51 19.84 1.47
N ILE A 21 -10.24 18.77 0.72
CA ILE A 21 -10.67 17.43 1.09
C ILE A 21 -9.83 17.00 2.27
N ASN A 22 -10.52 16.65 3.36
CA ASN A 22 -10.02 15.98 4.57
C ASN A 22 -8.71 15.23 4.31
N GLN A 23 -7.62 15.75 4.86
CA GLN A 23 -6.40 14.99 5.08
C GLN A 23 -6.74 13.94 6.15
N SER A 24 -7.30 12.80 5.74
CA SER A 24 -7.39 11.65 6.63
C SER A 24 -5.96 11.36 7.05
N SER A 25 -5.69 11.38 8.36
CA SER A 25 -4.37 11.15 8.94
C SER A 25 -3.88 9.71 8.77
N GLY A 26 -4.43 8.94 7.83
CA GLY A 26 -3.97 7.61 7.46
C GLY A 26 -2.83 7.72 6.45
N GLN A 27 -1.69 7.09 6.76
CA GLN A 27 -0.65 6.88 5.74
C GLN A 27 -1.23 5.97 4.66
N THR A 28 -0.86 6.15 3.40
CA THR A 28 -1.20 5.18 2.35
C THR A 28 -0.12 4.10 2.32
N SER A 29 -0.52 2.82 2.17
CA SER A 29 0.43 1.73 1.95
C SER A 29 1.39 2.08 0.81
N LYS A 30 2.69 1.81 1.00
CA LYS A 30 3.73 2.17 0.02
C LYS A 30 4.84 1.14 -0.03
N ILE A 31 5.57 1.15 -1.14
CA ILE A 31 6.75 0.31 -1.35
C ILE A 31 8.01 1.20 -1.32
N ILE A 32 9.06 0.76 -0.65
CA ILE A 32 10.37 1.40 -0.68
C ILE A 32 11.35 0.47 -1.37
N ILE A 33 11.92 0.89 -2.49
CA ILE A 33 12.91 0.11 -3.24
C ILE A 33 14.29 0.66 -2.91
N TYR A 34 15.13 -0.16 -2.31
CA TYR A 34 16.57 0.09 -2.19
C TYR A 34 17.28 -0.51 -3.39
N GLY A 35 18.09 0.29 -4.07
CA GLY A 35 18.88 -0.16 -5.22
C GLY A 35 19.69 0.97 -5.81
N THR A 36 20.19 0.75 -7.03
CA THR A 36 20.88 1.78 -7.80
C THR A 36 20.36 1.88 -9.21
N HIS A 37 20.31 3.10 -9.78
CA HIS A 37 19.91 3.31 -11.17
C HIS A 37 20.82 2.60 -12.19
N ARG A 38 22.04 2.24 -11.79
CA ARG A 38 22.99 1.47 -12.62
C ARG A 38 22.69 -0.04 -12.66
N CYS A 39 21.81 -0.52 -11.79
CA CYS A 39 21.43 -1.92 -11.70
C CYS A 39 20.23 -2.18 -12.62
N SER A 40 20.40 -3.06 -13.63
CA SER A 40 19.36 -3.36 -14.63
C SER A 40 18.10 -3.95 -14.00
N ALA A 41 18.25 -4.84 -13.02
CA ALA A 41 17.14 -5.40 -12.25
C ALA A 41 16.36 -4.32 -11.46
N CYS A 42 17.08 -3.35 -10.90
CA CYS A 42 16.52 -2.24 -10.14
C CYS A 42 15.72 -1.30 -11.05
N SER A 43 16.31 -0.89 -12.17
CA SER A 43 15.65 -0.05 -13.17
C SER A 43 14.43 -0.74 -13.80
N GLY A 44 14.52 -2.04 -14.08
CA GLY A 44 13.39 -2.80 -14.59
C GLY A 44 12.26 -2.94 -13.56
N LEU A 45 12.56 -3.10 -12.28
CA LEU A 45 11.52 -3.13 -11.23
C LEU A 45 10.81 -1.78 -11.09
N LYS A 46 11.56 -0.67 -11.14
CA LYS A 46 10.97 0.68 -11.13
C LYS A 46 10.02 0.87 -12.30
N GLN A 47 10.49 0.55 -13.51
CA GLN A 47 9.68 0.66 -14.72
C GLN A 47 8.41 -0.18 -14.63
N PHE A 48 8.53 -1.42 -14.15
CA PHE A 48 7.36 -2.26 -13.91
C PHE A 48 6.36 -1.57 -12.97
N PHE A 49 6.78 -0.99 -11.84
CA PHE A 49 5.89 -0.26 -10.93
C PHE A 49 5.29 1.00 -11.55
N ASP A 50 6.07 1.76 -12.31
CA ASP A 50 5.60 2.93 -13.06
C ASP A 50 4.48 2.50 -14.04
N ASP A 51 4.70 1.43 -14.80
CA ASP A 51 3.77 0.91 -15.81
C ASP A 51 2.44 0.42 -15.22
N ILE A 52 2.46 -0.18 -14.02
CA ILE A 52 1.26 -0.68 -13.35
C ILE A 52 0.64 0.29 -12.35
N GLY A 53 1.24 1.48 -12.18
CA GLY A 53 0.76 2.55 -11.31
C GLY A 53 0.86 2.23 -9.81
N LEU A 54 1.88 1.48 -9.39
CA LEU A 54 2.10 1.21 -7.96
C LEU A 54 2.85 2.34 -7.26
N PRO A 55 2.46 2.70 -6.02
CA PRO A 55 3.17 3.72 -5.26
C PRO A 55 4.50 3.17 -4.73
N TYR A 56 5.60 3.82 -5.11
CA TYR A 56 6.90 3.51 -4.54
C TYR A 56 7.81 4.72 -4.34
N GLU A 57 8.75 4.56 -3.42
CA GLU A 57 9.87 5.45 -3.15
C GLU A 57 11.15 4.72 -3.52
N PHE A 58 11.98 5.29 -4.41
CA PHE A 58 13.27 4.72 -4.75
C PHE A 58 14.38 5.36 -3.90
N ARG A 59 15.09 4.54 -3.14
CA ARG A 59 16.22 4.94 -2.29
C ARG A 59 17.53 4.50 -2.93
N GLU A 60 18.21 5.46 -3.53
CA GLU A 60 19.51 5.27 -4.18
C GLU A 60 20.60 4.98 -3.13
N ILE A 61 21.22 3.80 -3.24
CA ILE A 61 22.21 3.34 -2.26
C ILE A 61 23.63 3.85 -2.54
N TYR A 62 23.87 4.39 -3.73
CA TYR A 62 25.16 5.01 -4.09
C TYR A 62 24.98 6.42 -4.67
N ASP A 63 25.71 7.40 -4.14
CA ASP A 63 25.87 8.70 -4.79
C ASP A 63 27.11 8.63 -5.71
N CYS A 64 26.87 8.52 -7.01
CA CYS A 64 27.93 8.41 -8.01
C CYS A 64 28.17 9.74 -8.72
N LYS A 65 29.36 10.30 -8.52
CA LYS A 65 29.89 11.48 -9.21
C LYS A 65 30.99 11.08 -10.18
N LEU A 66 31.52 12.04 -10.94
CA LEU A 66 32.66 11.80 -11.84
C LEU A 66 33.90 11.27 -11.11
N SER A 67 34.08 11.63 -9.84
CA SER A 67 35.19 11.21 -8.99
C SER A 67 35.05 9.80 -8.40
N GLY A 68 33.90 9.15 -8.54
CA GLY A 68 33.62 7.84 -7.96
C GLY A 68 32.22 7.71 -7.37
N CYS A 69 31.96 6.58 -6.72
CA CYS A 69 30.69 6.31 -6.04
C CYS A 69 30.91 6.16 -4.54
N GLU A 70 30.06 6.82 -3.75
CA GLU A 70 30.05 6.73 -2.30
C GLU A 70 28.76 6.08 -1.82
N LEU A 71 28.85 5.26 -0.77
CA LEU A 71 27.68 4.62 -0.17
C LEU A 71 26.84 5.68 0.55
N THR A 72 25.56 5.75 0.25
CA THR A 72 24.63 6.67 0.91
C THR A 72 24.19 6.11 2.27
N THR A 73 23.48 6.92 3.06
CA THR A 73 22.78 6.44 4.26
C THR A 73 21.83 5.29 3.94
N TYR A 74 21.17 5.32 2.78
CA TYR A 74 20.29 4.23 2.35
C TYR A 74 21.04 2.95 2.04
N GLY A 75 22.30 3.02 1.59
CA GLY A 75 23.15 1.86 1.44
C GLY A 75 23.50 1.21 2.79
N LEU A 76 23.77 2.03 3.82
CA LEU A 76 23.99 1.55 5.19
C LEU A 76 22.70 0.95 5.80
N ASP A 77 21.56 1.60 5.57
CA ASP A 77 20.24 1.11 5.99
C ASP A 77 19.92 -0.24 5.35
N LEU A 78 20.17 -0.37 4.05
CA LEU A 78 19.98 -1.63 3.33
C LEU A 78 20.85 -2.74 3.92
N ALA A 79 22.13 -2.47 4.21
CA ALA A 79 23.02 -3.47 4.79
C ALA A 79 22.51 -4.00 6.14
N LYS A 80 21.97 -3.12 6.99
CA LYS A 80 21.35 -3.51 8.25
C LYS A 80 20.09 -4.36 8.03
N ILE A 81 19.21 -3.93 7.13
CA ILE A 81 17.97 -4.66 6.81
C ILE A 81 18.28 -6.07 6.30
N ILE A 82 19.21 -6.19 5.35
CA ILE A 82 19.65 -7.48 4.79
C ILE A 82 20.21 -8.39 5.89
N ASN A 83 21.05 -7.85 6.78
CA ASN A 83 21.61 -8.60 7.90
C ASN A 83 20.53 -9.08 8.88
N ILE A 84 19.59 -8.21 9.26
CA ILE A 84 18.46 -8.57 10.13
C ILE A 84 17.56 -9.63 9.48
N ALA A 85 17.33 -9.51 8.17
CA ALA A 85 16.51 -10.45 7.40
C ALA A 85 17.22 -11.76 7.05
N GLY A 86 18.52 -11.89 7.32
CA GLY A 86 19.31 -13.07 6.94
C GLY A 86 19.38 -13.27 5.42
N LEU A 87 19.39 -12.18 4.66
CA LEU A 87 19.45 -12.20 3.20
C LEU A 87 20.90 -12.08 2.70
N GLU A 88 21.14 -12.50 1.47
CA GLU A 88 22.40 -12.23 0.78
C GLU A 88 22.46 -10.76 0.33
N ALA A 89 23.68 -10.26 0.08
CA ALA A 89 23.90 -8.89 -0.38
C ALA A 89 23.54 -8.72 -1.87
N TYR A 90 22.23 -8.70 -2.16
CA TYR A 90 21.68 -8.60 -3.51
C TYR A 90 20.60 -7.52 -3.61
N ILE A 91 20.54 -6.84 -4.76
CA ILE A 91 19.60 -5.74 -5.06
C ILE A 91 18.80 -6.01 -6.35
N PRO A 92 17.57 -5.47 -6.50
CA PRO A 92 16.89 -4.57 -5.56
C PRO A 92 16.36 -5.29 -4.32
N VAL A 93 16.16 -4.54 -3.23
CA VAL A 93 15.37 -5.00 -2.07
C VAL A 93 14.24 -4.01 -1.85
N SER A 94 13.02 -4.53 -1.81
CA SER A 94 11.81 -3.75 -1.61
C SER A 94 11.22 -4.01 -0.23
N ILE A 95 10.81 -2.94 0.45
CA ILE A 95 10.13 -2.98 1.74
C ILE A 95 8.70 -2.55 1.53
N VAL A 96 7.74 -3.37 1.98
CA VAL A 96 6.32 -3.05 1.93
C VAL A 96 5.88 -2.52 3.29
N ILE A 97 5.22 -1.37 3.29
CA ILE A 97 4.73 -0.68 4.49
C ILE A 97 3.22 -0.56 4.37
N ASP A 98 2.51 -0.98 5.41
CA ASP A 98 1.06 -0.78 5.48
C ASP A 98 0.70 0.68 5.79
N ASP A 99 -0.59 0.97 5.67
CA ASP A 99 -1.21 2.26 5.98
C ASP A 99 -1.19 2.65 7.48
N ASN A 100 -0.69 1.78 8.37
CA ASN A 100 -0.39 2.12 9.76
C ASN A 100 1.10 2.41 9.99
N GLY A 101 1.93 2.40 8.94
CA GLY A 101 3.37 2.63 9.03
C GLY A 101 4.18 1.39 9.45
N PHE A 102 3.59 0.20 9.50
CA PHE A 102 4.30 -1.04 9.84
C PHE A 102 4.83 -1.73 8.59
N VAL A 103 6.05 -2.25 8.68
CA VAL A 103 6.63 -3.08 7.62
C VAL A 103 5.96 -4.45 7.62
N THR A 104 5.42 -4.87 6.48
CA THR A 104 4.72 -6.15 6.33
C THR A 104 5.56 -7.19 5.60
N ALA A 105 6.38 -6.76 4.65
CA ALA A 105 7.20 -7.66 3.85
C ALA A 105 8.53 -7.04 3.40
N ILE A 106 9.52 -7.90 3.20
CA ILE A 106 10.80 -7.62 2.54
C ILE A 106 10.89 -8.54 1.32
N VAL A 107 11.11 -7.96 0.14
CA VAL A 107 11.18 -8.69 -1.12
C VAL A 107 12.51 -8.39 -1.79
N GLN A 108 13.37 -9.39 -1.95
CA GLN A 108 14.64 -9.27 -2.65
C GLN A 108 14.51 -9.78 -4.09
N GLY A 109 15.00 -8.97 -5.02
CA GLY A 109 15.05 -9.24 -6.45
C GLY A 109 13.94 -8.57 -7.26
N LYS A 110 14.04 -8.76 -8.58
CA LYS A 110 13.10 -8.20 -9.56
C LYS A 110 11.88 -9.13 -9.68
N ASN A 111 10.80 -8.82 -8.98
CA ASN A 111 9.52 -9.52 -9.12
C ASN A 111 8.54 -8.66 -9.94
N GLU A 112 8.12 -9.15 -11.11
CA GLU A 112 7.24 -8.44 -12.04
C GLU A 112 5.80 -8.99 -12.02
N ASN A 113 5.36 -9.53 -10.89
CA ASN A 113 4.00 -10.05 -10.73
C ASN A 113 3.06 -9.02 -10.08
N LYS A 114 2.15 -8.44 -10.86
CA LYS A 114 1.19 -7.44 -10.38
C LYS A 114 0.30 -7.95 -9.23
N THR A 115 -0.19 -9.18 -9.34
CA THR A 115 -1.04 -9.80 -8.32
C THR A 115 -0.29 -9.97 -7.00
N PHE A 116 0.99 -10.34 -7.07
CA PHE A 116 1.85 -10.46 -5.90
C PHE A 116 1.97 -9.12 -5.15
N TRP A 117 2.31 -8.03 -5.84
CA TRP A 117 2.47 -6.73 -5.21
C TRP A 117 1.17 -6.15 -4.67
N ASN A 118 0.07 -6.29 -5.42
CA ASN A 118 -1.25 -5.87 -4.95
C ASN A 118 -1.68 -6.62 -3.69
N LYS A 119 -1.39 -7.93 -3.60
CA LYS A 119 -1.62 -8.71 -2.38
C LYS A 119 -0.85 -8.10 -1.21
N LEU A 120 0.46 -7.89 -1.36
CA LEU A 120 1.30 -7.36 -0.28
C LEU A 120 0.87 -5.94 0.17
N LEU A 121 0.48 -5.07 -0.76
CA LEU A 121 0.00 -3.72 -0.43
C LEU A 121 -1.36 -3.71 0.29
N SER A 122 -2.16 -4.76 0.12
CA SER A 122 -3.44 -4.93 0.82
C SER A 122 -3.30 -5.58 2.20
N GLU A 123 -2.12 -6.15 2.50
CA GLU A 123 -1.85 -6.77 3.79
C GLU A 123 -1.57 -5.73 4.87
N ARG A 124 -1.98 -6.09 6.09
CA ARG A 124 -1.66 -5.35 7.31
C ARG A 124 -0.61 -6.14 8.08
N PHE A 125 0.22 -5.44 8.85
CA PHE A 125 1.12 -6.09 9.77
C PHE A 125 0.33 -6.97 10.76
N ARG A 126 0.79 -8.21 10.95
CA ARG A 126 0.15 -9.18 11.84
C ARG A 126 1.17 -9.88 12.73
N CYS A 127 1.84 -10.88 12.19
CA CYS A 127 2.57 -11.87 12.99
C CYS A 127 4.09 -11.84 12.79
N GLY A 128 4.57 -10.89 12.00
CA GLY A 128 5.96 -10.75 11.63
C GLY A 128 6.10 -10.03 10.30
N ILE A 129 7.35 -9.84 9.88
CA ILE A 129 7.71 -9.34 8.55
C ILE A 129 8.00 -10.54 7.66
N GLU A 130 7.23 -10.72 6.59
CA GLU A 130 7.45 -11.82 5.66
C GLU A 130 8.65 -11.54 4.75
N ILE A 131 9.47 -12.55 4.48
CA ILE A 131 10.65 -12.41 3.61
C ILE A 131 10.45 -13.21 2.32
N TYR A 132 10.67 -12.55 1.18
CA TYR A 132 10.52 -13.10 -0.15
C TYR A 132 11.79 -12.94 -0.99
N THR A 133 12.15 -13.99 -1.74
CA THR A 133 13.14 -13.93 -2.83
C THR A 133 12.48 -14.41 -4.13
N TYR A 134 12.51 -15.71 -4.40
CA TYR A 134 11.75 -16.39 -5.47
C TYR A 134 10.44 -17.02 -4.97
N GLY A 135 10.01 -16.61 -3.78
CA GLY A 135 8.93 -17.18 -2.99
C GLY A 135 9.13 -16.81 -1.52
N LYS A 136 8.19 -17.18 -0.65
CA LYS A 136 8.33 -16.94 0.80
C LYS A 136 9.44 -17.85 1.36
N VAL A 137 10.48 -17.24 1.91
CA VAL A 137 11.64 -17.96 2.46
C VAL A 137 11.72 -17.88 3.98
N GLY A 138 11.02 -16.93 4.60
CA GLY A 138 11.08 -16.76 6.05
C GLY A 138 10.12 -15.71 6.58
N GLU A 139 10.25 -15.45 7.88
CA GLU A 139 9.49 -14.44 8.61
C GLU A 139 10.30 -13.94 9.79
N ILE A 140 10.40 -12.62 9.96
CA ILE A 140 11.03 -11.99 11.13
C ILE A 140 9.97 -11.83 12.21
N LYS A 141 10.18 -12.50 13.35
CA LYS A 141 9.29 -12.45 14.52
C LYS A 141 9.90 -11.80 15.74
N ASP A 142 11.21 -11.53 15.73
CA ASP A 142 11.85 -10.87 16.85
C ASP A 142 11.35 -9.41 16.95
N PRO A 143 10.74 -9.00 18.08
CA PRO A 143 10.18 -7.67 18.22
C PRO A 143 11.20 -6.53 18.13
N GLY A 144 12.46 -6.79 18.52
CA GLY A 144 13.55 -5.81 18.45
C GLY A 144 13.95 -5.57 17.00
N ASN A 145 14.16 -6.63 16.24
CA ASN A 145 14.48 -6.59 14.81
C ASN A 145 13.36 -5.89 14.00
N ILE A 146 12.09 -6.21 14.29
CA ILE A 146 10.94 -5.55 13.64
C ILE A 146 10.92 -4.05 13.94
N SER A 147 11.10 -3.68 15.23
CA SER A 147 11.18 -2.29 15.67
C SER A 147 12.31 -1.52 14.98
N GLU A 148 13.48 -2.16 14.86
CA GLU A 148 14.65 -1.59 14.20
C GLU A 148 14.41 -1.38 12.70
N ILE A 149 13.85 -2.36 11.99
CA ILE A 149 13.51 -2.22 10.57
C ILE A 149 12.51 -1.09 10.35
N ILE A 150 11.45 -1.02 11.16
CA ILE A 150 10.46 0.09 11.06
C ILE A 150 11.18 1.42 11.22
N LYS A 151 12.02 1.57 12.26
CA LYS A 151 12.78 2.79 12.50
C LYS A 151 13.69 3.17 11.33
N ILE A 152 14.41 2.21 10.76
CA ILE A 152 15.28 2.45 9.60
C ILE A 152 14.46 2.96 8.40
N VAL A 153 13.30 2.35 8.16
CA VAL A 153 12.54 2.56 6.94
C VAL A 153 11.66 3.82 7.02
N THR A 154 11.01 4.05 8.15
CA THR A 154 10.05 5.16 8.35
C THR A 154 10.59 6.31 9.16
N GLY A 155 11.69 6.12 9.90
CA GLY A 155 12.18 7.08 10.90
C GLY A 155 11.38 7.06 12.22
N GLU A 156 10.30 6.29 12.28
CA GLU A 156 9.43 6.23 13.46
C GLU A 156 9.99 5.26 14.51
N ASN A 157 10.00 5.69 15.78
CA ASN A 157 10.39 4.80 16.89
C ASN A 157 9.18 4.04 17.39
N VAL A 158 9.06 2.77 17.03
CA VAL A 158 8.05 1.86 17.56
C VAL A 158 8.65 1.04 18.70
N SER A 159 8.13 1.17 19.92
CA SER A 159 8.64 0.42 21.07
C SER A 159 8.52 -1.09 20.90
N LYS A 160 9.52 -1.85 21.36
CA LYS A 160 9.52 -3.31 21.39
C LYS A 160 8.25 -3.90 22.03
N SER A 161 7.80 -3.33 23.15
CA SER A 161 6.59 -3.76 23.86
C SER A 161 5.31 -3.63 23.02
N LYS A 162 5.20 -2.59 22.19
CA LYS A 162 4.10 -2.44 21.21
C LYS A 162 4.13 -3.58 20.19
N ILE A 163 5.30 -3.90 19.64
CA ILE A 163 5.44 -5.04 18.72
C ILE A 163 5.09 -6.36 19.41
N GLU A 164 5.60 -6.60 20.63
CA GLU A 164 5.26 -7.79 21.41
C GLU A 164 3.76 -7.94 21.65
N SER A 165 3.05 -6.84 21.93
CA SER A 165 1.61 -6.85 22.12
C SER A 165 0.86 -7.26 20.84
N LEU A 166 1.31 -6.78 19.68
CA LEU A 166 0.73 -7.13 18.38
C LEU A 166 0.97 -8.61 18.04
N LEU A 167 2.18 -9.11 18.28
CA LEU A 167 2.53 -10.50 18.02
C LEU A 167 1.79 -11.49 18.94
N LYS A 168 1.50 -11.11 20.20
CA LYS A 168 0.70 -11.94 21.11
C LYS A 168 -0.70 -12.21 20.58
N LEU A 169 -1.32 -11.25 19.89
CA LEU A 169 -2.65 -11.44 19.27
C LEU A 169 -2.66 -12.56 18.23
N CYS A 170 -1.51 -12.82 17.59
CA CYS A 170 -1.37 -13.94 16.66
C CYS A 170 -1.31 -15.30 17.37
N SER A 171 -0.72 -15.37 18.57
CA SER A 171 -0.63 -16.60 19.35
C SER A 171 -1.95 -16.99 20.02
N THR A 172 -2.80 -16.03 20.38
CA THR A 172 -4.07 -16.30 21.06
C THR A 172 -5.16 -16.80 20.09
N ASN A 173 -5.15 -16.34 18.84
CA ASN A 173 -6.14 -16.75 17.83
C ASN A 173 -5.93 -18.17 17.27
N SER A 174 -4.75 -18.77 17.45
CA SER A 174 -4.49 -20.14 17.00
C SER A 174 -4.99 -21.20 17.99
N THR A 175 -5.29 -20.83 19.24
CA THR A 175 -5.73 -21.80 20.27
C THR A 175 -7.25 -22.01 20.32
N THR A 176 -8.06 -21.19 19.63
CA THR A 176 -9.53 -21.30 19.67
C THR A 176 -10.15 -22.03 18.47
N LYS A 177 -9.35 -22.54 17.51
CA LYS A 177 -9.81 -23.37 16.39
C LYS A 177 -9.09 -24.71 16.35
N SER A 178 -9.31 -25.57 17.35
CA SER A 178 -8.98 -26.99 17.20
C SER A 178 -9.85 -27.87 18.08
N LYS A 179 -11.16 -27.89 17.77
CA LYS A 179 -12.01 -29.06 17.97
C LYS A 179 -13.26 -28.96 17.09
N SER A 180 -13.13 -29.31 15.81
CA SER A 180 -14.28 -29.76 15.03
C SER A 180 -13.89 -30.99 14.23
N THR A 181 -14.38 -32.12 14.73
CA THR A 181 -14.47 -33.43 14.13
C THR A 181 -14.77 -33.37 12.63
N SER A 182 -13.91 -33.99 11.82
CA SER A 182 -14.21 -34.34 10.44
C SER A 182 -15.36 -35.34 10.40
N SER A 183 -16.46 -34.95 9.77
CA SER A 183 -17.41 -35.87 9.17
C SER A 183 -17.72 -35.38 7.76
N THR A 184 -17.21 -36.14 6.79
CA THR A 184 -17.48 -36.04 5.36
C THR A 184 -18.96 -36.25 5.10
N THR A 185 -19.61 -35.33 4.38
CA THR A 185 -20.81 -35.67 3.61
C THR A 185 -20.91 -34.77 2.37
N THR A 186 -21.26 -35.43 1.28
CA THR A 186 -21.28 -34.96 -0.09
C THR A 186 -22.65 -34.35 -0.45
N ILE A 187 -22.67 -33.52 -1.51
CA ILE A 187 -23.79 -33.14 -2.38
C ILE A 187 -24.63 -31.93 -1.94
N GLY A 188 -24.67 -30.92 -2.82
CA GLY A 188 -25.72 -29.89 -2.86
C GLY A 188 -25.35 -28.72 -3.77
N LYS A 189 -25.76 -28.76 -5.04
CA LYS A 189 -25.80 -27.58 -5.93
C LYS A 189 -26.87 -26.64 -5.41
N GLU A 190 -26.51 -25.40 -5.10
CA GLU A 190 -27.44 -24.27 -5.03
C GLU A 190 -26.84 -23.06 -5.73
N SER A 191 -27.66 -22.46 -6.59
CA SER A 191 -27.36 -21.32 -7.42
C SER A 191 -27.34 -20.03 -6.60
N GLU A 192 -26.17 -19.43 -6.43
CA GLU A 192 -26.07 -18.08 -5.85
C GLU A 192 -26.37 -17.00 -6.88
N ILE A 193 -27.30 -16.12 -6.50
CA ILE A 193 -27.79 -14.97 -7.25
C ILE A 193 -26.72 -13.87 -7.25
N ASN A 194 -26.36 -13.41 -8.45
CA ASN A 194 -25.36 -12.38 -8.68
C ASN A 194 -25.90 -10.98 -8.30
N TRP A 195 -25.49 -10.46 -7.14
CA TRP A 195 -25.86 -9.13 -6.64
C TRP A 195 -25.07 -7.96 -7.27
N GLN A 196 -24.22 -8.17 -8.29
CA GLN A 196 -23.41 -7.10 -8.90
C GLN A 196 -24.10 -6.29 -10.01
N LEU A 197 -25.40 -6.45 -10.25
CA LEU A 197 -26.10 -5.80 -11.37
C LEU A 197 -27.10 -4.68 -11.00
N LEU A 198 -27.19 -4.28 -9.73
CA LEU A 198 -28.19 -3.28 -9.28
C LEU A 198 -27.64 -1.88 -8.97
N ILE A 199 -26.34 -1.63 -9.12
CA ILE A 199 -25.74 -0.34 -8.70
C ILE A 199 -25.65 0.74 -9.81
N PRO A 200 -25.58 0.45 -11.13
CA PRO A 200 -25.52 1.54 -12.13
C PRO A 200 -26.89 2.10 -12.53
N GLY A 201 -28.02 1.48 -12.12
CA GLY A 201 -29.37 1.90 -12.52
C GLY A 201 -29.91 3.14 -11.78
N ILE A 202 -29.46 3.39 -10.56
CA ILE A 202 -30.02 4.44 -9.70
C ILE A 202 -29.43 5.83 -10.02
N THR A 203 -28.18 5.88 -10.51
CA THR A 203 -27.52 7.15 -10.86
C THR A 203 -28.01 7.77 -12.17
N LEU A 204 -28.42 6.94 -13.16
CA LEU A 204 -28.97 7.44 -14.44
C LEU A 204 -30.36 8.07 -14.30
N ALA A 205 -31.19 7.56 -13.37
CA ALA A 205 -32.55 8.10 -13.15
C ALA A 205 -32.53 9.51 -12.53
N ILE A 206 -31.55 9.81 -11.67
CA ILE A 206 -31.42 11.13 -11.02
C ILE A 206 -30.96 12.19 -12.02
N ILE A 207 -30.05 11.84 -12.94
CA ILE A 207 -29.56 12.77 -13.97
C ILE A 207 -30.65 13.09 -14.99
N ALA A 208 -31.41 12.08 -15.44
CA ALA A 208 -32.52 12.29 -16.37
C ALA A 208 -33.65 13.14 -15.76
N GLY A 209 -34.01 12.89 -14.49
CA GLY A 209 -35.03 13.68 -13.78
C GLY A 209 -34.64 15.15 -13.62
N SER A 210 -33.36 15.42 -13.35
CA SER A 210 -32.83 16.77 -13.16
C SER A 210 -32.86 17.60 -14.46
N ILE A 211 -32.58 16.97 -15.60
CA ILE A 211 -32.63 17.63 -16.92
C ILE A 211 -34.08 17.98 -17.30
N ILE A 212 -35.03 17.07 -17.06
CA ILE A 212 -36.45 17.30 -17.36
C ILE A 212 -37.02 18.45 -16.51
N LEU A 213 -36.69 18.49 -15.21
CA LEU A 213 -37.14 19.56 -14.31
C LEU A 213 -36.60 20.95 -14.72
N TYR A 214 -35.36 21.01 -15.20
CA TYR A 214 -34.76 22.24 -15.72
C TYR A 214 -35.47 22.77 -16.98
N PHE A 215 -35.84 21.90 -17.92
CA PHE A 215 -36.57 22.32 -19.11
C PHE A 215 -38.01 22.77 -18.82
N ILE A 216 -38.67 22.18 -17.83
CA ILE A 216 -40.05 22.57 -17.44
C ILE A 216 -40.06 23.96 -16.79
N THR A 217 -39.08 24.26 -15.93
CA THR A 217 -38.99 25.56 -15.24
C THR A 217 -38.58 26.70 -16.18
N LYS A 218 -37.71 26.43 -17.16
CA LYS A 218 -37.30 27.44 -18.17
C LYS A 218 -38.41 27.83 -19.15
N LYS A 219 -39.41 26.99 -19.38
CA LYS A 219 -40.51 27.26 -20.34
C LYS A 219 -41.65 28.11 -19.76
N ARG A 220 -41.60 28.45 -18.46
CA ARG A 220 -42.63 29.23 -17.75
C ARG A 220 -42.16 30.62 -17.28
N GLY A 221 -40.98 31.08 -17.71
CA GLY A 221 -40.44 32.41 -17.44
C GLY A 221 -40.31 33.24 -18.70
#